data_AF-A0A7C7TGH9-F1
#
_entry.id   AF-A0A7C7TGH9-F1
#
_cell.length_a   1.000
_cell.length_b   1.000
_cell.length_c   1.000
_cell.angle_alpha   90.00
_cell.angle_beta   90.00
_cell.angle_gamma   90.00
#
_symmetry.space_group_name_H-M   'P 1'
#
loop_
_entity.id
_entity.type
_entity.pdbx_description
1 polymer ?
#
loop_
_entity_poly.entity_id
_entity_poly.type
_entity_poly.pdbx_seq_one_letter_code
_entity_poly.pdbx_strand_id
1 'polypeptide(L)'
;VSKDHVHILVSAPTHLSASQIMQKIKGRSSRMLQQEFPHLKKRYWGQHIWARGYFCTTVGQVTDEMIRDYIAGHVGKSPDDSFTVD
;
A
#
# COMPACT_ATOMS: atom_id res chain seq x y z
N VAL A 1 -7.57 -13.52 -5.61
CA VAL A 1 -8.81 -13.29 -4.84
C VAL A 1 -9.27 -14.64 -4.31
N SER A 2 -9.52 -14.77 -3.00
CA SER A 2 -10.09 -15.96 -2.36
C SER A 2 -11.59 -15.77 -2.13
N LYS A 3 -12.29 -16.83 -1.70
CA LYS A 3 -13.71 -16.79 -1.33
C LYS A 3 -14.01 -15.85 -0.15
N ASP A 4 -13.04 -15.64 0.73
CA ASP A 4 -13.19 -14.95 2.03
C ASP A 4 -12.18 -13.81 2.26
N HIS A 5 -11.18 -13.65 1.40
CA HIS A 5 -10.18 -12.59 1.50
C HIS A 5 -9.56 -12.19 0.16
N VAL A 6 -8.95 -11.00 0.12
CA VAL A 6 -8.27 -10.46 -1.08
C VAL A 6 -6.85 -10.06 -0.70
N HIS A 7 -5.89 -10.49 -1.52
CA HIS A 7 -4.50 -10.02 -1.51
C HIS A 7 -4.31 -9.03 -2.65
N ILE A 8 -3.66 -7.89 -2.39
CA ILE A 8 -3.40 -6.84 -3.38
C ILE A 8 -1.96 -6.37 -3.20
N LEU A 9 -1.19 -6.32 -4.29
CA LEU A 9 0.09 -5.63 -4.34
C LEU A 9 -0.15 -4.21 -4.84
N VAL A 10 0.29 -3.20 -4.08
CA VAL A 10 0.01 -1.79 -4.36
C VAL A 10 1.32 -1.01 -4.40
N SER A 11 1.54 -0.27 -5.49
CA SER A 11 2.50 0.84 -5.51
C SER A 11 1.77 2.10 -5.09
N ALA A 12 2.29 2.80 -4.08
CA ALA A 12 1.65 3.98 -3.51
C ALA A 12 2.67 5.07 -3.17
N PRO A 13 2.28 6.35 -3.27
CA PRO A 13 3.10 7.45 -2.77
C PRO A 13 3.42 7.31 -1.28
N THR A 14 4.64 7.69 -0.88
CA THR A 14 5.14 7.58 0.50
C THR A 14 4.37 8.43 1.51
N HIS A 15 3.71 9.51 1.06
CA HIS A 15 2.90 10.38 1.93
C HIS A 15 1.54 9.77 2.30
N LEU A 16 1.14 8.65 1.68
CA LEU A 16 -0.09 7.94 2.03
C LEU A 16 0.24 6.79 2.98
N SER A 17 -0.35 6.82 4.16
CA SER A 17 -0.22 5.71 5.10
C SER A 17 -0.96 4.47 4.62
N ALA A 18 -0.53 3.29 5.06
CA ALA A 18 -1.23 2.03 4.79
C ALA A 18 -2.71 2.08 5.21
N SER A 19 -3.02 2.75 6.34
CA SER A 19 -4.39 2.89 6.82
C SER A 19 -5.25 3.77 5.91
N GLN A 20 -4.71 4.87 5.38
CA GLN A 20 -5.40 5.71 4.41
C GLN A 20 -5.68 4.96 3.10
N ILE A 21 -4.70 4.21 2.60
CA ILE A 21 -4.85 3.38 1.40
C ILE A 21 -5.97 2.34 1.62
N MET A 22 -5.92 1.61 2.73
CA MET A 22 -6.91 0.57 3.03
C MET A 22 -8.30 1.12 3.32
N GLN A 23 -8.41 2.31 3.91
CA GLN A 23 -9.69 3.02 4.07
C GLN A 23 -10.33 3.27 2.69
N LYS A 24 -9.55 3.78 1.73
CA LYS A 24 -10.03 4.05 0.36
C LYS A 24 -10.42 2.76 -0.36
N ILE A 25 -9.56 1.73 -0.32
CA ILE A 25 -9.81 0.44 -0.99
C ILE A 25 -11.06 -0.22 -0.44
N LYS A 26 -11.13 -0.44 0.88
CA LYS A 26 -12.26 -1.14 1.52
C LYS A 26 -13.55 -0.34 1.42
N GLY A 27 -13.48 0.98 1.61
CA GLY A 27 -14.65 1.85 1.52
C GLY A 27 -15.24 1.90 0.11
N ARG A 28 -14.41 2.17 -0.91
CA ARG A 28 -14.86 2.29 -2.30
C ARG A 28 -15.37 0.96 -2.85
N SER A 29 -14.63 -0.12 -2.62
CA SER A 29 -15.07 -1.47 -3.05
C SER A 29 -16.37 -1.89 -2.37
N SER A 30 -16.53 -1.65 -1.06
CA SER A 30 -17.77 -1.96 -0.36
C SER A 30 -18.95 -1.21 -0.97
N ARG A 31 -18.80 0.09 -1.23
CA ARG A 31 -19.84 0.90 -1.88
C ARG A 31 -20.20 0.35 -3.27
N MET A 32 -19.20 0.11 -4.11
CA MET A 32 -19.42 -0.38 -5.49
C MET A 32 -20.12 -1.74 -5.49
N LEU A 33 -19.65 -2.69 -4.69
CA LEU A 33 -20.26 -4.02 -4.59
C LEU A 33 -21.71 -3.97 -4.13
N GLN A 34 -22.06 -3.09 -3.18
CA GLN A 34 -23.45 -2.96 -2.72
C GLN A 34 -24.36 -2.24 -3.72
N GLN A 35 -23.81 -1.41 -4.61
CA GLN A 35 -24.54 -0.80 -5.71
C GLN A 35 -24.79 -1.81 -6.82
N GLU A 36 -23.77 -2.59 -7.18
CA GLU A 36 -23.83 -3.59 -8.25
C GLU A 36 -24.63 -4.84 -7.85
N PHE A 37 -24.56 -5.24 -6.58
CA PHE A 37 -25.22 -6.44 -6.06
C PHE A 37 -26.17 -6.10 -4.90
N PRO A 38 -27.40 -5.60 -5.17
CA PRO A 38 -28.35 -5.18 -4.13
C PRO A 38 -28.70 -6.27 -3.10
N HIS A 39 -28.60 -7.55 -3.48
CA HIS A 39 -28.84 -8.67 -2.58
C HIS A 39 -27.83 -8.74 -1.42
N LEU A 40 -26.63 -8.16 -1.58
CA LEU A 40 -25.62 -8.09 -0.52
C LEU A 40 -26.07 -7.23 0.66
N LYS A 41 -26.94 -6.24 0.45
CA LYS A 41 -27.50 -5.42 1.54
C LYS A 41 -28.35 -6.24 2.51
N LYS A 42 -29.03 -7.28 2.02
CA LYS A 42 -29.80 -8.20 2.85
C LYS A 42 -28.88 -9.18 3.59
N ARG A 43 -27.81 -9.65 2.92
CA ARG A 43 -26.87 -10.62 3.51
C ARG A 43 -25.96 -10.00 4.57
N TYR A 44 -25.48 -8.78 4.35
CA TYR A 44 -24.60 -8.05 5.27
C TYR A 44 -25.39 -6.92 5.93
N TRP A 45 -26.16 -7.26 6.97
CA TRP A 45 -26.89 -6.27 7.74
C TRP A 45 -25.91 -5.25 8.35
N GLY A 46 -26.18 -3.95 8.19
CA GLY A 46 -25.22 -2.88 8.52
C GLY A 46 -24.23 -2.52 7.41
N GLN A 47 -24.35 -3.12 6.22
CA GLN A 47 -23.56 -2.75 5.03
C GLN A 47 -22.04 -2.95 5.20
N HIS A 48 -21.64 -3.89 6.06
CA HIS A 48 -20.24 -4.24 6.32
C HIS A 48 -19.81 -5.42 5.45
N ILE A 49 -19.13 -5.15 4.33
CA ILE A 49 -18.55 -6.18 3.45
C ILE A 49 -17.22 -6.69 3.98
N TRP A 50 -16.40 -5.81 4.55
CA TRP A 50 -15.04 -6.14 4.99
C TRP A 50 -14.95 -6.24 6.51
N ALA A 51 -14.09 -7.13 6.99
CA ALA A 51 -13.65 -7.14 8.39
C ALA A 51 -13.05 -5.78 8.78
N ARG A 52 -13.04 -5.43 10.07
CA ARG A 52 -12.48 -4.15 10.55
C ARG A 52 -10.97 -4.04 10.27
N GLY A 53 -10.22 -5.11 10.52
CA GLY A 53 -8.78 -5.18 10.32
C GLY A 53 -8.34 -5.34 8.85
N TYR A 54 -7.03 -5.27 8.65
CA TYR A 54 -6.33 -5.62 7.42
C TYR A 54 -4.89 -6.03 7.77
N PHE A 55 -4.24 -6.76 6.88
CA PHE A 55 -2.81 -7.06 6.96
C PHE A 55 -2.07 -6.28 5.88
N CYS A 56 -0.90 -5.72 6.22
CA CYS A 56 -0.01 -5.08 5.25
C CYS A 56 1.45 -5.37 5.60
N THR A 57 2.24 -5.59 4.57
CA THR A 57 3.71 -5.71 4.67
C THR A 57 4.33 -4.98 3.49
N THR A 58 5.53 -4.43 3.70
CA THR A 58 6.34 -3.92 2.60
C THR A 58 6.88 -5.10 1.80
N VAL A 59 7.05 -4.89 0.49
CA VAL A 59 7.78 -5.78 -0.40
C VAL A 59 8.72 -4.93 -1.22
N GLY A 60 9.96 -5.39 -1.37
CA GLY A 60 10.98 -4.68 -2.13
C GLY A 60 12.28 -5.46 -2.12
N GLN A 61 12.98 -5.45 -3.25
CA GLN A 61 14.39 -5.82 -3.31
C GLN A 61 15.16 -4.50 -3.29
N VAL A 62 16.01 -4.32 -2.28
CA VAL A 62 16.93 -3.18 -2.19
C VAL A 62 18.32 -3.77 -2.29
N THR A 63 19.06 -3.42 -3.34
CA THR A 63 20.46 -3.84 -3.51
C THR A 63 21.40 -2.72 -3.10
N ASP A 64 22.63 -3.05 -2.75
CA ASP A 64 23.65 -2.05 -2.40
C ASP A 64 23.90 -1.09 -3.56
N GLU A 65 23.86 -1.57 -4.81
CA GLU A 65 24.00 -0.75 -6.01
C GLU A 65 22.90 0.31 -6.09
N MET A 66 21.64 -0.09 -5.84
CA MET A 66 20.51 0.85 -5.83
C MET A 66 20.68 1.94 -4.77
N ILE A 67 21.21 1.59 -3.59
CA ILE A 67 21.49 2.55 -2.52
C ILE A 67 22.62 3.48 -2.93
N ARG A 68 23.74 2.95 -3.45
CA ARG A 68 24.89 3.74 -3.90
C ARG A 68 24.51 4.73 -4.99
N ASP A 69 23.78 4.29 -6.00
CA ASP A 69 23.32 5.14 -7.12
C ASP A 69 22.37 6.23 -6.62
N TYR A 70 21.46 5.90 -5.69
CA TYR A 70 20.58 6.87 -5.06
C TYR A 70 21.39 7.94 -4.33
N ILE A 71 22.36 7.57 -3.48
CA ILE A 71 23.19 8.52 -2.72
C ILE A 71 24.03 9.39 -3.67
N ALA A 72 24.71 8.78 -4.65
CA ALA A 72 25.55 9.50 -5.61
C ALA A 72 24.75 10.53 -6.43
N GLY A 73 23.48 10.23 -6.73
CA GLY A 73 22.58 11.17 -7.42
C GLY A 73 22.04 12.31 -6.54
N HIS A 74 22.10 12.20 -5.21
CA HIS A 74 21.61 13.22 -4.27
C HIS A 74 22.70 14.20 -3.82
N VAL A 75 23.96 13.80 -3.88
CA VAL A 75 25.09 14.69 -3.62
C VAL A 75 25.42 15.44 -4.92
N GLY A 76 24.90 16.65 -5.09
CA GLY A 76 25.53 17.60 -6.00
C GLY A 76 27.00 17.74 -5.57
N LYS A 77 27.96 17.64 -6.50
CA LYS A 77 29.41 17.62 -6.22
C LYS A 77 29.86 18.70 -5.23
N SER A 78 29.74 18.42 -3.94
CA SER A 78 30.34 19.20 -2.87
C SER A 78 31.75 18.65 -2.66
N PRO A 79 32.80 19.49 -2.62
CA PRO A 79 34.19 19.02 -2.61
C PRO A 79 34.60 18.25 -1.35
N ASP A 80 33.73 18.10 -0.36
CA ASP A 80 34.11 17.76 1.02
C ASP A 80 33.38 16.54 1.63
N ASP A 81 32.60 15.80 0.85
CA ASP A 81 31.85 14.65 1.38
C ASP A 81 32.71 13.37 1.41
N SER A 82 33.50 13.24 2.48
CA SER A 82 34.26 12.02 2.81
C SER A 82 33.45 11.04 3.67
N PHE A 83 32.27 10.63 3.20
CA PHE A 83 31.52 9.54 3.84
C PHE A 83 31.94 8.20 3.25
N THR A 84 32.78 7.44 3.96
CA THR A 84 33.12 6.05 3.66
C THR A 84 32.31 5.09 4.54
N VAL A 85 31.67 4.10 3.91
CA VAL A 85 31.03 2.97 4.60
C VAL A 85 31.96 1.77 4.43
N ASP A 86 32.55 1.31 5.53
CA ASP A 86 33.30 0.04 5.61
C ASP A 86 32.37 -1.19 5.52
#